data_AF-A0A521F2E8-F1
#
_entry.id   AF-A0A521F2E8-F1
#
_cell.length_a   1.000
_cell.length_b   1.000
_cell.length_c   1.000
_cell.angle_alpha   90.00
_cell.angle_beta   90.00
_cell.angle_gamma   90.00
#
_symmetry.space_group_name_H-M   'P 1'
#
loop_
_entity.id
_entity.type
_entity.pdbx_description
1 polymer ?
#
loop_
_entity_poly.entity_id
_entity_poly.type
_entity_poly.pdbx_seq_one_letter_code
_entity_poly.pdbx_strand_id
1 'polypeptide(L)'
;MKNIVLFLAIIFYSCKSKNCASTNNKLVAEFEKNIKIVQTAHNKKELRVVEYRKAIIYLSNTTGIMTLADYTEPVGYLNDEDYIRDMKLWKKWLNENRCM
;
A
#
# COMPACT_ATOMS: atom_id res chain seq x y z
N MET A 1 -14.58 -39.29 -45.08
CA MET A 1 -14.59 -37.91 -44.58
C MET A 1 -15.42 -37.82 -43.31
N LYS A 2 -14.82 -38.09 -42.15
CA LYS A 2 -15.41 -37.81 -40.82
C LYS A 2 -14.24 -37.49 -39.89
N ASN A 3 -13.85 -36.21 -39.87
CA ASN A 3 -12.82 -35.72 -38.94
C ASN A 3 -13.48 -35.51 -37.58
N ILE A 4 -13.33 -36.50 -36.71
CA ILE A 4 -13.44 -36.32 -35.26
C ILE A 4 -12.04 -35.89 -34.81
N VAL A 5 -11.88 -34.62 -34.47
CA VAL A 5 -10.82 -34.18 -33.55
C VAL A 5 -11.45 -33.20 -32.58
N LEU A 6 -11.73 -33.75 -31.39
CA LEU A 6 -11.89 -33.05 -30.12
C LEU A 6 -10.92 -31.86 -30.02
N PHE A 7 -11.43 -30.63 -29.98
CA PHE A 7 -10.72 -29.51 -29.39
C PHE A 7 -11.14 -29.40 -27.93
N LEU A 8 -10.55 -30.28 -27.12
CA LEU A 8 -10.54 -30.21 -25.66
C LEU A 8 -9.31 -29.39 -25.23
N ALA A 9 -9.53 -28.49 -24.27
CA ALA A 9 -8.52 -27.68 -23.56
C ALA A 9 -7.80 -26.66 -24.45
N ILE A 10 -7.80 -25.37 -24.14
CA ILE A 10 -7.16 -24.83 -22.94
C ILE A 10 -8.00 -23.66 -22.44
N ILE A 11 -8.51 -23.84 -21.24
CA ILE A 11 -8.91 -22.78 -20.34
C ILE A 11 -7.67 -21.90 -20.17
N PHE A 12 -7.62 -20.75 -20.85
CA PHE A 12 -6.70 -19.69 -20.47
C PHE A 12 -7.25 -19.06 -19.18
N TYR A 13 -7.09 -19.81 -18.08
CA TYR A 13 -6.71 -19.21 -16.81
C TYR A 13 -5.40 -18.47 -17.10
N SER A 14 -5.51 -17.24 -17.61
CA SER A 14 -4.49 -16.23 -17.36
C SER A 14 -4.57 -15.86 -15.88
N CYS A 15 -4.32 -16.83 -15.00
CA CYS A 15 -3.56 -16.57 -13.80
C CYS A 15 -2.18 -16.17 -14.30
N LYS A 16 -2.03 -14.89 -14.65
CA LYS A 16 -0.74 -14.23 -14.53
C LYS A 16 -0.42 -14.28 -13.04
N SER A 17 0.07 -15.41 -12.53
CA SER A 17 0.91 -15.31 -11.34
C SER A 17 2.11 -14.52 -11.83
N LYS A 18 2.06 -13.20 -11.61
CA LYS A 18 3.27 -12.40 -11.68
C LYS A 18 4.24 -13.14 -10.79
N ASN A 19 5.43 -13.50 -11.30
CA ASN A 19 6.46 -14.09 -10.47
C ASN A 19 6.84 -13.04 -9.42
N CYS A 20 6.18 -13.10 -8.28
CA CYS A 20 6.34 -12.14 -7.21
C CYS A 20 7.61 -12.51 -6.48
N ALA A 21 8.68 -11.80 -6.82
CA ALA A 21 9.93 -11.91 -6.11
C ALA A 21 9.64 -11.71 -4.60
N SER A 22 10.29 -12.51 -3.75
CA SER A 22 10.19 -12.42 -2.28
C SER A 22 10.42 -11.00 -1.75
N THR A 23 11.20 -10.20 -2.47
CA THR A 23 11.42 -8.75 -2.25
C THR A 23 10.12 -7.95 -2.19
N ASN A 24 9.10 -8.30 -2.99
CA ASN A 24 7.82 -7.58 -2.98
C ASN A 24 7.05 -7.81 -1.66
N ASN A 25 7.10 -9.03 -1.09
CA ASN A 25 6.37 -9.33 0.14
C ASN A 25 6.94 -8.58 1.35
N LYS A 26 8.27 -8.46 1.45
CA LYS A 26 8.91 -7.68 2.52
C LYS A 26 8.55 -6.20 2.40
N LEU A 27 8.61 -5.65 1.19
CA LEU A 27 8.22 -4.26 0.93
C LEU A 27 6.76 -4.01 1.31
N VAL A 28 5.85 -4.89 0.91
CA VAL A 28 4.42 -4.81 1.23
C VAL A 28 4.19 -4.83 2.75
N ALA A 29 4.83 -5.75 3.47
CA ALA A 29 4.71 -5.84 4.92
C ALA A 29 5.26 -4.59 5.64
N GLU A 30 6.40 -4.07 5.20
CA GLU A 30 6.97 -2.83 5.73
C GLU A 30 6.06 -1.62 5.42
N PHE A 31 5.47 -1.57 4.23
CA PHE A 31 4.53 -0.52 3.84
C PHE A 31 3.26 -0.54 4.70
N GLU A 32 2.65 -1.70 4.89
CA GLU A 32 1.48 -1.89 5.76
C GLU A 32 1.75 -1.49 7.21
N LYS A 33 2.93 -1.86 7.73
CA LYS A 33 3.36 -1.46 9.07
C LYS A 33 3.38 0.06 9.22
N ASN A 34 3.96 0.77 8.24
CA ASN A 34 4.04 2.23 8.27
C ASN A 34 2.65 2.89 8.11
N ILE A 35 1.77 2.34 7.27
CA ILE A 35 0.37 2.75 7.22
C ILE A 35 -0.30 2.64 8.61
N LYS A 36 -0.11 1.51 9.31
CA LYS A 36 -0.72 1.29 10.63
C LYS A 36 -0.21 2.27 11.68
N ILE A 37 1.06 2.66 11.62
CA ILE A 37 1.63 3.70 12.50
C ILE A 37 0.92 5.03 12.28
N VAL A 38 0.77 5.46 11.03
CA VAL A 38 0.07 6.71 10.68
C VAL A 38 -1.38 6.69 11.13
N GLN A 39 -2.10 5.59 10.91
CA GLN A 39 -3.49 5.43 11.37
C GLN A 39 -3.61 5.48 12.90
N THR A 40 -2.66 4.86 13.61
CA THR A 40 -2.63 4.85 15.07
C THR A 40 -2.39 6.26 15.62
N ALA A 41 -1.48 7.01 14.99
CA ALA A 41 -1.19 8.41 15.30
C ALA A 41 -2.42 9.31 15.06
N HIS A 42 -3.10 9.14 13.92
CA HIS A 42 -4.32 9.89 13.60
C HIS A 42 -5.46 9.60 14.57
N ASN A 43 -5.61 8.34 15.02
CA ASN A 43 -6.57 7.96 16.05
C ASN A 43 -6.19 8.47 17.47
N LYS A 44 -5.23 9.40 17.58
CA LYS A 44 -4.75 10.03 18.81
C LYS A 44 -4.33 9.04 19.89
N LYS A 45 -3.81 7.88 19.48
CA LYS A 45 -3.21 6.91 20.41
C LYS A 45 -1.76 7.27 20.67
N GLU A 46 -1.29 7.05 21.89
CA GLU A 46 0.09 7.37 22.29
C GLU A 46 1.11 6.65 21.38
N LEU A 47 1.85 7.45 20.61
CA LEU A 47 2.92 7.03 19.73
C LEU A 47 4.08 8.00 19.87
N ARG A 48 5.31 7.51 19.72
CA ARG A 48 6.46 8.40 19.72
C ARG A 48 6.48 9.20 18.41
N VAL A 49 6.68 10.51 18.54
CA VAL A 49 6.83 11.47 17.42
C VAL A 49 7.77 10.98 16.34
N VAL A 50 8.90 10.42 16.76
CA VAL A 50 9.92 9.90 15.85
C VAL A 50 9.39 8.72 15.02
N GLU A 51 8.55 7.85 15.58
CA GLU A 51 7.98 6.70 14.86
C GLU A 51 6.98 7.16 13.80
N TYR A 52 6.12 8.10 14.16
CA TYR A 52 5.17 8.71 13.22
C TYR A 52 5.89 9.40 12.04
N ARG A 53 6.87 10.26 12.34
CA ARG A 53 7.63 10.98 11.30
C ARG A 53 8.41 10.02 10.39
N LYS A 54 9.03 8.99 10.96
CA LYS A 54 9.70 7.94 10.17
C LYS A 54 8.73 7.23 9.23
N ALA A 55 7.52 6.92 9.70
CA ALA A 55 6.51 6.27 8.86
C ALA A 55 6.07 7.15 7.69
N ILE A 56 5.79 8.45 7.93
CA ILE A 56 5.43 9.40 6.87
C ILE A 56 6.54 9.54 5.83
N ILE A 57 7.80 9.69 6.28
CA ILE A 57 8.96 9.80 5.37
C ILE A 57 9.12 8.52 4.56
N TYR A 58 9.02 7.34 5.19
CA TYR A 58 9.10 6.06 4.50
C TYR A 58 8.04 5.94 3.40
N LEU A 59 6.77 6.23 3.72
CA LEU A 59 5.67 6.14 2.76
C LEU A 59 5.85 7.14 1.61
N SER A 60 6.26 8.36 1.91
CA SER A 60 6.49 9.40 0.90
C SER A 60 7.65 9.03 -0.03
N ASN A 61 8.78 8.58 0.52
CA ASN A 61 9.94 8.19 -0.28
C ASN A 61 9.68 6.93 -1.12
N THR A 62 8.95 5.96 -0.58
CA THR A 62 8.64 4.70 -1.29
C THR A 62 7.69 4.94 -2.46
N THR A 63 6.74 5.86 -2.32
CA THR A 63 5.70 6.10 -3.34
C THR A 63 5.94 7.30 -4.24
N GLY A 64 6.79 8.25 -3.84
CA GLY A 64 6.86 9.58 -4.43
C GLY A 64 5.67 10.48 -4.11
N ILE A 65 4.72 10.04 -3.28
CA ILE A 65 3.54 10.82 -2.87
C ILE A 65 3.95 11.70 -1.68
N MET A 66 4.10 13.01 -1.94
CA MET A 66 4.34 13.97 -0.86
C MET A 66 3.04 14.29 -0.12
N THR A 67 3.12 14.26 1.21
CA THR A 67 2.05 14.74 2.08
C THR A 67 1.96 16.27 2.01
N LEU A 68 0.73 16.80 1.93
CA LEU A 68 0.46 18.24 2.09
C LEU A 68 -0.05 18.56 3.50
N ALA A 69 0.06 17.61 4.43
CA ALA A 69 -0.48 17.76 5.77
C ALA A 69 0.20 18.92 6.49
N ASP A 70 -0.63 19.83 6.99
CA ASP A 70 -0.21 20.70 8.06
C ASP A 70 -0.24 19.92 9.38
N TYR A 71 0.67 20.23 10.31
CA TYR A 71 0.84 19.43 11.53
C TYR A 71 0.47 20.23 12.79
N THR A 72 -0.59 19.76 13.47
CA THR A 72 -1.07 20.11 14.84
C THR A 72 -0.06 20.45 15.91
N GLU A 73 0.80 19.47 16.03
CA GLU A 73 1.20 18.84 17.28
C GLU A 73 2.38 17.96 16.86
N PRO A 74 3.20 17.48 17.79
CA PRO A 74 4.36 16.71 17.40
C PRO A 74 3.98 15.35 16.74
N VAL A 75 2.70 14.91 16.80
CA VAL A 75 2.17 13.71 16.14
C VAL A 75 0.80 13.96 15.48
N GLY A 76 0.60 13.47 14.26
CA GLY A 76 -0.70 13.44 13.59
C GLY A 76 -0.97 14.60 12.63
N TYR A 77 -1.99 14.44 11.79
CA TYR A 77 -2.46 15.45 10.84
C TYR A 77 -3.26 16.54 11.56
N LEU A 78 -3.14 17.80 11.13
CA LEU A 78 -4.04 18.88 11.56
C LEU A 78 -5.45 18.72 10.97
N ASN A 79 -5.51 18.40 9.67
CA ASN A 79 -6.75 18.30 8.92
C ASN A 79 -7.05 16.83 8.57
N ASP A 80 -8.26 16.38 8.89
CA ASP A 80 -8.77 15.06 8.54
C ASP A 80 -8.81 14.84 7.02
N GLU A 81 -9.05 15.89 6.22
CA GLU A 81 -9.09 15.81 4.76
C GLU A 81 -7.71 15.44 4.17
N ASP A 82 -6.65 16.04 4.71
CA ASP A 82 -5.27 15.72 4.31
C ASP A 82 -4.93 14.28 4.65
N TYR A 83 -5.34 13.82 5.84
CA TYR A 83 -5.18 12.42 6.25
C TYR A 83 -5.92 11.48 5.30
N ILE A 84 -7.18 11.75 5.01
CA ILE A 84 -8.01 10.92 4.13
C ILE A 84 -7.41 10.86 2.73
N ARG A 85 -6.95 11.99 2.18
CA ARG A 85 -6.31 12.07 0.86
C ARG A 85 -5.06 11.20 0.83
N ASP A 86 -4.13 11.41 1.75
CA ASP A 86 -2.84 10.72 1.75
C ASP A 86 -3.05 9.21 1.94
N MET A 87 -3.93 8.83 2.86
CA MET A 87 -4.30 7.43 3.09
C MET A 87 -4.91 6.75 1.85
N LYS A 88 -5.75 7.47 1.09
CA LYS A 88 -6.31 6.95 -0.16
C LYS A 88 -5.22 6.71 -1.20
N LEU A 89 -4.29 7.65 -1.36
CA LEU A 89 -3.20 7.55 -2.32
C LEU A 89 -2.24 6.40 -1.96
N TRP A 90 -1.81 6.30 -0.70
CA TRP A 90 -0.92 5.22 -0.26
C TRP A 90 -1.57 3.84 -0.31
N LYS A 91 -2.86 3.71 0.05
CA LYS A 91 -3.58 2.42 -0.10
C LYS A 91 -3.75 2.02 -1.56
N LYS A 92 -4.00 2.97 -2.45
CA LYS A 92 -4.06 2.71 -3.90
C LYS A 92 -2.71 2.19 -4.39
N TRP A 93 -1.62 2.89 -4.06
CA TRP A 93 -0.27 2.45 -4.42
C TRP A 93 0.04 1.05 -3.89
N LEU A 94 -0.29 0.78 -2.62
CA LEU A 94 -0.11 -0.55 -2.02
C LEU A 94 -0.86 -1.63 -2.78
N ASN A 95 -2.11 -1.39 -3.17
CA ASN A 95 -2.90 -2.38 -3.92
C ASN A 95 -2.36 -2.61 -5.34
N GLU A 96 -1.82 -1.58 -5.99
CA GLU A 96 -1.22 -1.69 -7.33
C GLU A 96 0.11 -2.44 -7.31
N ASN A 97 0.84 -2.37 -6.20
CA ASN A 97 2.14 -3.00 -6.02
C ASN A 97 2.07 -4.33 -5.25
N ARG A 98 0.96 -4.61 -4.57
CA ARG A 98 0.68 -5.94 -4.02
C ARG A 98 0.55 -6.93 -5.17
N CYS A 99 1.31 -7.99 -5.03
CA CYS A 99 1.08 -9.19 -5.79
C CYS A 99 -0.15 -9.91 -5.25
N MET A 100 -1.15 -10.12 -6.12
CA MET A 100 -2.31 -10.97 -5.85
C MET A 100 -2.07 -12.35 -6.45
#